data_AF-A0AAV3KDG7-F1
#
_entry.id   AF-A0AAV3KDG7-F1
#
_cell.length_a   1.000
_cell.length_b   1.000
_cell.length_c   1.000
_cell.angle_alpha   90.00
_cell.angle_beta   90.00
_cell.angle_gamma   90.00
#
_symmetry.space_group_name_H-M   'P 1'
#
loop_
_entity.id
_entity.type
_entity.pdbx_description
1 polymer ?
#
loop_
_entity_poly.entity_id
_entity_poly.type
_entity_poly.pdbx_seq_one_letter_code
_entity_poly.pdbx_strand_id
1 'polypeptide(L)'
;MPGAARLGDSCAGHGCFPATPVIAGSGDVIINGKPAARKGDAVLLHACPCPNMPHGVHNRAISAGSGTVIINGKLAARIGDAIGCGGSVAAGSGDVIIGDTPYQSPVKSCAEQSAKSRAPLLALTPMLLPAMMEWAATAELPVLDEALTVLQRKDRYLARAKLAQQAATMPGLKDAATRLAFNNDSILRAEAAQYVYPVDEVARKVRTVLPKAPVGLVHLTAKEIPELAGAKFTDPDSGFGAALFKSDINGETMLTFRGTNNAVTGPRTG
;
A
#
# COMPACT_ATOMS: atom_id res chain seq x y z
N MET A 1 4.95 -11.70 18.80
CA MET A 1 6.40 -11.76 18.52
C MET A 1 6.54 -11.60 17.01
N PRO A 2 7.45 -10.77 16.52
CA PRO A 2 7.54 -10.43 15.10
C PRO A 2 8.19 -11.54 14.27
N GLY A 3 7.73 -11.69 13.03
CA GLY A 3 8.34 -12.61 12.06
C GLY A 3 9.76 -12.16 11.69
N ALA A 4 10.61 -13.14 11.38
CA ALA A 4 11.99 -12.91 10.92
C ALA A 4 12.01 -12.23 9.56
N ALA A 5 12.81 -11.18 9.40
CA ALA A 5 13.01 -10.52 8.12
C ALA A 5 13.99 -11.32 7.25
N ARG A 6 13.77 -11.31 5.93
CA ARG A 6 14.57 -12.06 4.95
C ARG A 6 14.89 -11.20 3.74
N LEU A 7 15.84 -11.66 2.92
CA LEU A 7 16.10 -11.11 1.60
C LEU A 7 14.81 -11.02 0.79
N GLY A 8 14.56 -9.87 0.17
CA GLY A 8 13.37 -9.61 -0.64
C GLY A 8 12.11 -9.22 0.15
N ASP A 9 12.11 -9.32 1.49
CA ASP A 9 10.97 -8.84 2.28
C ASP A 9 10.89 -7.29 2.22
N SER A 10 9.67 -6.77 2.18
CA SER A 10 9.41 -5.34 1.99
C SER A 10 9.75 -4.52 3.22
N CYS A 11 10.39 -3.36 3.03
CA CYS A 11 10.57 -2.33 4.07
C CYS A 11 9.73 -1.11 3.73
N ALA A 12 8.88 -0.69 4.67
CA ALA A 12 7.97 0.45 4.53
C ALA A 12 8.70 1.71 4.07
N GLY A 13 8.03 2.52 3.25
CA GLY A 13 8.52 3.83 2.86
C GLY A 13 8.51 4.83 4.02
N HIS A 14 8.92 6.05 3.74
CA HIS A 14 8.78 7.19 4.66
C HIS A 14 8.65 8.48 3.85
N GLY A 15 7.83 9.42 4.33
CA GLY A 15 7.46 10.61 3.55
C GLY A 15 6.93 10.24 2.16
N CYS A 16 7.50 10.83 1.12
CA CYS A 16 7.21 10.49 -0.28
C CYS A 16 8.01 9.30 -0.83
N PHE A 17 8.97 8.76 -0.07
CA PHE A 17 9.86 7.71 -0.54
C PHE A 17 9.16 6.35 -0.45
N PRO A 18 9.06 5.58 -1.55
CA PRO A 18 8.29 4.35 -1.61
C PRO A 18 8.93 3.22 -0.78
N ALA A 19 8.13 2.19 -0.49
CA ALA A 19 8.63 0.96 0.09
C ALA A 19 9.59 0.23 -0.87
N THR A 20 10.63 -0.39 -0.33
CA THR A 20 11.62 -1.14 -1.10
C THR A 20 12.10 -2.38 -0.35
N PRO A 21 12.52 -3.44 -1.04
CA PRO A 21 12.86 -4.71 -0.41
C PRO A 21 14.27 -4.70 0.21
N VAL A 22 14.50 -5.61 1.15
CA VAL A 22 15.83 -6.02 1.60
C VAL A 22 16.61 -6.63 0.42
N ILE A 23 17.88 -6.25 0.23
CA ILE A 23 18.72 -6.73 -0.89
C ILE A 23 20.03 -7.40 -0.44
N ALA A 24 20.31 -7.44 0.85
CA ALA A 24 21.40 -8.23 1.41
C ALA A 24 20.89 -9.05 2.59
N GLY A 25 21.54 -10.18 2.85
CA GLY A 25 21.22 -11.06 3.97
C GLY A 25 22.44 -11.87 4.39
N SER A 26 22.20 -12.86 5.24
CA SER A 26 23.20 -13.88 5.62
C SER A 26 23.67 -14.71 4.42
N GLY A 27 24.91 -15.20 4.46
CA GLY A 27 25.43 -16.12 3.43
C GLY A 27 25.07 -17.58 3.66
N ASP A 28 24.68 -17.95 4.88
CA ASP A 28 24.57 -19.33 5.34
C ASP A 28 23.33 -19.60 6.22
N VAL A 29 22.71 -18.57 6.79
CA VAL A 29 21.46 -18.69 7.55
C VAL A 29 20.27 -18.38 6.67
N ILE A 30 19.48 -19.41 6.38
CA ILE A 30 18.34 -19.38 5.46
C ILE A 30 17.04 -19.57 6.25
N ILE A 31 16.06 -18.70 6.02
CA ILE A 31 14.72 -18.74 6.63
C ILE A 31 13.69 -18.84 5.51
N ASN A 32 12.88 -19.90 5.51
CA ASN A 32 11.93 -20.25 4.43
C ASN A 32 12.54 -20.14 3.02
N GLY A 33 13.75 -20.67 2.84
CA GLY A 33 14.43 -20.66 1.54
C GLY A 33 15.02 -19.32 1.12
N LYS A 34 15.01 -18.29 1.98
CA LYS A 34 15.61 -16.98 1.71
C LYS A 34 16.67 -16.62 2.75
N PRO A 35 17.78 -15.95 2.38
CA PRO A 35 18.75 -15.45 3.33
C PRO A 35 18.13 -14.61 4.45
N ALA A 36 18.49 -14.88 5.71
CA ALA A 36 18.03 -14.11 6.86
C ALA A 36 18.59 -12.69 6.83
N ALA A 37 17.74 -11.68 7.06
CA ALA A 37 18.17 -10.29 7.13
C ALA A 37 18.63 -9.93 8.54
N ARG A 38 19.58 -8.99 8.64
CA ARG A 38 20.24 -8.61 9.89
C ARG A 38 20.45 -7.10 9.94
N LYS A 39 20.71 -6.56 11.13
CA LYS A 39 21.13 -5.18 11.31
C LYS A 39 22.34 -4.86 10.43
N GLY A 40 22.25 -3.76 9.69
CA GLY A 40 23.25 -3.30 8.74
C GLY A 40 23.15 -3.93 7.35
N ASP A 41 22.28 -4.93 7.14
CA ASP A 41 22.05 -5.43 5.79
C ASP A 41 21.30 -4.37 4.95
N ALA A 42 21.70 -4.28 3.68
CA ALA A 42 21.23 -3.25 2.77
C ALA A 42 19.76 -3.48 2.36
N VAL A 43 19.03 -2.37 2.27
CA VAL A 43 17.70 -2.30 1.69
C VAL A 43 17.83 -1.49 0.40
N LEU A 44 17.10 -1.88 -0.64
CA LEU A 44 17.20 -1.21 -1.93
C LEU A 44 16.95 0.29 -1.75
N LEU A 45 17.86 1.11 -2.28
CA LEU A 45 17.73 2.56 -2.26
C LEU A 45 16.37 2.98 -2.83
N HIS A 46 15.92 4.16 -2.43
CA HIS A 46 14.70 4.71 -3.01
C HIS A 46 14.88 6.18 -3.35
N ALA A 47 14.12 6.59 -4.36
CA ALA A 47 14.00 7.96 -4.81
C ALA A 47 12.59 8.46 -4.47
N CYS A 48 12.48 9.71 -4.07
CA CYS A 48 11.17 10.33 -3.95
C CYS A 48 10.61 10.59 -5.36
N PRO A 49 9.39 10.14 -5.70
CA PRO A 49 8.79 10.30 -7.02
C PRO A 49 8.15 11.67 -7.24
N CYS A 50 8.42 12.66 -6.36
CA CYS A 50 7.87 14.00 -6.48
C CYS A 50 8.35 14.66 -7.78
N PRO A 51 7.44 15.17 -8.63
CA PRO A 51 7.78 15.68 -9.96
C PRO A 51 8.49 17.04 -9.94
N ASN A 52 8.29 17.83 -8.88
CA ASN A 52 8.65 19.25 -8.86
C ASN A 52 9.76 19.60 -7.85
N MET A 53 10.10 18.68 -6.93
CA MET A 53 11.19 18.85 -5.99
C MET A 53 11.84 17.49 -5.73
N PRO A 54 13.03 17.22 -6.30
CA PRO A 54 13.72 15.97 -6.05
C PRO A 54 14.27 16.00 -4.63
N HIS A 55 13.59 15.32 -3.70
CA HIS A 55 14.12 15.04 -2.35
C HIS A 55 15.34 14.09 -2.38
N GLY A 56 15.82 13.75 -3.58
CA GLY A 56 17.02 12.98 -3.80
C GLY A 56 16.79 11.47 -3.81
N VAL A 57 17.93 10.78 -3.86
CA VAL A 57 18.05 9.34 -3.70
C VAL A 57 18.96 9.12 -2.51
N HIS A 58 18.59 8.22 -1.61
CA HIS A 58 19.46 7.83 -0.51
C HIS A 58 19.41 6.33 -0.26
N ASN A 59 20.50 5.85 0.32
CA ASN A 59 20.67 4.47 0.69
C ASN A 59 19.79 4.11 1.89
N ARG A 60 19.45 2.83 1.98
CA ARG A 60 18.65 2.28 3.07
C ARG A 60 19.40 1.09 3.66
N ALA A 61 19.38 0.96 4.99
CA ALA A 61 19.92 -0.20 5.67
C ALA A 61 19.11 -0.43 6.95
N ILE A 62 18.98 -1.70 7.34
CA ILE A 62 18.31 -2.07 8.57
C ILE A 62 19.12 -1.51 9.76
N SER A 63 18.54 -0.66 10.59
CA SER A 63 19.24 0.01 11.69
C SER A 63 18.99 -0.62 13.06
N ALA A 64 17.92 -1.39 13.21
CA ALA A 64 17.58 -2.13 14.42
C ALA A 64 17.52 -3.65 14.18
N GLY A 65 17.52 -4.42 15.26
CA GLY A 65 17.43 -5.88 15.22
C GLY A 65 17.10 -6.42 16.60
N SER A 66 17.04 -7.74 16.72
CA SER A 66 16.83 -8.44 17.96
C SER A 66 17.92 -8.14 19.00
N GLY A 67 17.52 -7.91 20.24
CA GLY A 67 18.43 -7.80 21.39
C GLY A 67 19.01 -9.14 21.88
N THR A 68 18.48 -10.29 21.42
CA THR A 68 18.92 -11.60 21.92
C THR A 68 19.32 -12.59 20.82
N VAL A 69 18.84 -12.41 19.60
CA VAL A 69 19.14 -13.30 18.47
C VAL A 69 20.16 -12.65 17.55
N ILE A 70 21.29 -13.32 17.37
CA ILE A 70 22.43 -12.87 16.57
C ILE A 70 22.65 -13.87 15.43
N ILE A 71 22.73 -13.36 14.20
CA ILE A 71 22.99 -14.13 12.98
C ILE A 71 24.29 -13.62 12.36
N ASN A 72 25.30 -14.48 12.21
CA ASN A 72 26.67 -14.15 11.79
C ASN A 72 27.24 -12.87 12.44
N GLY A 73 27.11 -12.76 13.76
CA GLY A 73 27.63 -11.62 14.52
C GLY A 73 26.83 -10.31 14.40
N LYS A 74 25.70 -10.30 13.67
CA LYS A 74 24.80 -9.14 13.56
C LYS A 74 23.45 -9.45 14.18
N LEU A 75 22.79 -8.44 14.77
CA LEU A 75 21.46 -8.59 15.34
C LEU A 75 20.47 -9.04 14.25
N ALA A 76 19.67 -10.07 14.51
CA ALA A 76 18.70 -10.58 13.54
C ALA A 76 17.57 -9.57 13.31
N ALA A 77 17.20 -9.30 12.06
CA ALA A 77 16.15 -8.35 11.73
C ALA A 77 14.75 -9.01 11.75
N ARG A 78 13.74 -8.24 12.13
CA ARG A 78 12.36 -8.68 12.36
C ARG A 78 11.38 -7.67 11.76
N ILE A 79 10.14 -8.08 11.55
CA ILE A 79 9.04 -7.16 11.25
C ILE A 79 8.97 -6.08 12.34
N GLY A 80 8.94 -4.82 11.92
CA GLY A 80 8.92 -3.64 12.78
C GLY A 80 10.30 -3.05 13.09
N ASP A 81 11.40 -3.73 12.80
CA ASP A 81 12.74 -3.17 13.03
C ASP A 81 12.99 -1.98 12.09
N ALA A 82 13.60 -0.92 12.63
CA ALA A 82 13.78 0.35 11.94
C ALA A 82 14.75 0.27 10.75
N ILE A 83 14.52 1.12 9.76
CA ILE A 83 15.44 1.40 8.66
C ILE A 83 16.12 2.75 8.91
N GLY A 84 17.43 2.85 8.69
CA GLY A 84 18.23 4.01 9.10
C GLY A 84 17.78 5.36 8.55
N CYS A 85 17.18 5.38 7.35
CA CYS A 85 16.66 6.61 6.74
C CYS A 85 15.19 6.91 7.09
N GLY A 86 14.49 5.98 7.75
CA GLY A 86 13.05 6.06 8.01
C GLY A 86 12.28 4.83 7.52
N GLY A 87 11.14 4.59 8.17
CA GLY A 87 10.32 3.40 7.98
C GLY A 87 10.85 2.20 8.78
N SER A 88 10.24 1.04 8.55
CA SER A 88 10.57 -0.21 9.22
C SER A 88 10.44 -1.40 8.28
N VAL A 89 10.97 -2.56 8.68
CA VAL A 89 10.69 -3.82 8.00
C VAL A 89 9.19 -4.10 8.08
N ALA A 90 8.54 -4.23 6.93
CA ALA A 90 7.08 -4.35 6.82
C ALA A 90 6.59 -5.78 6.57
N ALA A 91 7.46 -6.66 6.07
CA ALA A 91 7.16 -8.06 5.83
C ALA A 91 8.26 -8.97 6.39
N GLY A 92 7.92 -10.23 6.63
CA GLY A 92 8.81 -11.22 7.19
C GLY A 92 8.27 -12.63 6.99
N SER A 93 8.92 -13.59 7.63
CA SER A 93 8.45 -14.96 7.76
C SER A 93 7.12 -15.05 8.50
N GLY A 94 6.25 -15.97 8.07
CA GLY A 94 4.98 -16.25 8.73
C GLY A 94 5.06 -17.29 9.85
N ASP A 95 6.15 -18.05 9.92
CA ASP A 95 6.33 -19.20 10.82
C ASP A 95 7.65 -19.18 11.59
N VAL A 96 8.65 -18.43 11.15
CA VAL A 96 9.89 -18.19 11.89
C VAL A 96 9.81 -16.85 12.61
N ILE A 97 9.78 -16.95 13.93
CA ILE A 97 9.56 -15.83 14.83
C ILE A 97 10.85 -15.57 15.61
N ILE A 98 11.34 -14.33 15.57
CA ILE A 98 12.60 -13.93 16.23
C ILE A 98 12.25 -12.96 17.36
N GLY A 99 12.69 -13.30 18.58
CA GLY A 99 12.19 -12.71 19.81
C GLY A 99 13.25 -11.96 20.63
N ASP A 100 12.73 -11.02 21.43
CA ASP A 100 13.38 -10.19 22.48
C ASP A 100 12.39 -9.11 22.96
N THR A 101 11.33 -8.85 22.19
CA THR A 101 10.09 -8.25 22.69
C THR A 101 9.08 -9.35 23.06
N PRO A 102 8.48 -9.34 24.25
CA PRO A 102 7.39 -10.26 24.59
C PRO A 102 6.30 -10.15 23.53
N TYR A 103 5.62 -11.25 23.20
CA TYR A 103 4.38 -11.18 22.43
C TYR A 103 3.46 -10.11 23.05
N GLN A 104 3.33 -8.97 22.38
CA GLN A 104 2.38 -7.95 22.79
C GLN A 104 1.07 -8.34 22.13
N SER A 105 0.15 -8.91 22.91
CA SER A 105 -1.21 -9.11 22.43
C SER A 105 -1.76 -7.76 21.95
N PRO A 106 -2.70 -7.74 20.98
CA PRO A 106 -3.36 -6.50 20.57
C PRO A 106 -4.02 -5.75 21.73
N VAL A 107 -4.25 -6.44 22.86
CA VAL A 107 -4.79 -5.89 24.09
C VAL A 107 -3.71 -5.54 25.13
N LYS A 108 -2.40 -5.62 24.83
CA LYS A 108 -1.35 -5.42 25.83
C LYS A 108 -1.36 -4.02 26.42
N SER A 109 -1.54 -2.96 25.61
CA SER A 109 -1.69 -1.61 26.16
C SER A 109 -2.91 -1.52 27.07
N CYS A 110 -4.04 -2.12 26.67
CA CYS A 110 -5.26 -2.19 27.47
C CYS A 110 -5.06 -2.98 28.78
N ALA A 111 -4.38 -4.11 28.74
CA ALA A 111 -4.11 -4.99 29.89
C ALA A 111 -3.05 -4.39 30.83
N GLU A 112 -1.99 -3.79 30.28
CA GLU A 112 -0.95 -3.09 31.05
C GLU A 112 -1.55 -1.87 31.76
N GLN A 113 -2.44 -1.14 31.09
CA GLN A 113 -3.14 -0.01 31.67
C GLN A 113 -4.16 -0.45 32.73
N SER A 114 -4.94 -1.52 32.48
CA SER A 114 -5.88 -2.09 33.45
C SER A 114 -5.20 -2.68 34.69
N ALA A 115 -4.03 -3.32 34.52
CA ALA A 115 -3.24 -3.86 35.62
C ALA A 115 -2.59 -2.75 36.46
N LYS A 116 -2.08 -1.69 35.82
CA LYS A 116 -1.51 -0.53 36.51
C LYS A 116 -2.59 0.28 37.24
N SER A 117 -3.80 0.37 36.69
CA SER A 117 -4.90 1.13 37.29
C SER A 117 -5.81 0.31 38.20
N ARG A 118 -5.63 -1.01 38.29
CA ARG A 118 -6.51 -1.95 39.00
C ARG A 118 -8.00 -1.77 38.65
N ALA A 119 -8.29 -1.32 37.43
CA ALA A 119 -9.63 -0.88 37.06
C ALA A 119 -10.47 -2.06 36.52
N PRO A 120 -11.67 -2.32 37.08
CA PRO A 120 -12.69 -3.08 36.37
C PRO A 120 -13.35 -2.16 35.31
N LEU A 121 -13.59 -2.74 34.14
CA LEU A 121 -14.24 -2.22 32.92
C LEU A 121 -15.15 -0.96 32.99
N LEU A 122 -14.95 -0.10 31.98
CA LEU A 122 -15.84 0.95 31.38
C LEU A 122 -16.25 2.19 32.20
N ALA A 123 -15.92 3.40 31.68
CA ALA A 123 -16.85 4.53 31.48
C ALA A 123 -16.19 5.77 30.81
N LEU A 124 -16.63 6.04 29.58
CA LEU A 124 -16.96 7.29 28.87
C LEU A 124 -16.51 8.71 29.37
N THR A 125 -15.93 9.45 28.39
CA THR A 125 -15.94 10.92 28.06
C THR A 125 -15.19 11.97 28.91
N PRO A 126 -14.89 13.21 28.41
CA PRO A 126 -14.41 13.68 27.08
C PRO A 126 -13.16 14.64 27.15
N MET A 127 -12.77 15.19 25.99
CA MET A 127 -11.59 16.00 25.62
C MET A 127 -11.06 17.09 26.59
N LEU A 128 -9.72 17.24 26.60
CA LEU A 128 -9.01 18.52 26.70
C LEU A 128 -7.95 18.60 25.59
N LEU A 129 -8.06 19.61 24.73
CA LEU A 129 -7.06 20.00 23.72
C LEU A 129 -5.87 20.69 24.42
N PRO A 130 -4.61 20.40 24.07
CA PRO A 130 -3.50 21.30 24.34
C PRO A 130 -3.29 22.27 23.18
N ALA A 131 -2.92 23.49 23.56
CA ALA A 131 -2.62 24.63 22.70
C ALA A 131 -1.49 24.35 21.70
N MET A 132 -1.59 25.07 20.59
CA MET A 132 -0.84 24.94 19.35
C MET A 132 0.67 25.19 19.54
N MET A 133 1.49 24.35 18.89
CA MET A 133 2.93 24.50 18.81
C MET A 133 3.29 25.02 17.40
N GLU A 134 3.77 26.26 17.33
CA GLU A 134 4.17 27.01 16.11
C GLU A 134 5.44 26.45 15.45
N TRP A 135 5.40 25.21 14.99
CA TRP A 135 6.33 24.69 13.97
C TRP A 135 5.58 24.20 12.72
N ALA A 136 4.26 24.38 12.71
CA ALA A 136 3.36 24.00 11.64
C ALA A 136 2.99 25.19 10.73
N ALA A 137 3.97 25.95 10.26
CA ALA A 137 3.78 26.57 8.96
C ALA A 137 3.94 25.43 7.95
N THR A 138 2.83 24.72 7.68
CA THR A 138 2.70 23.91 6.48
C THR A 138 3.11 24.82 5.35
N ALA A 139 4.25 24.55 4.70
CA ALA A 139 4.47 25.10 3.38
C ALA A 139 3.23 24.72 2.60
N GLU A 140 2.41 25.71 2.24
CA GLU A 140 1.34 25.51 1.28
C GLU A 140 2.05 25.11 0.00
N LEU A 141 2.21 23.80 -0.16
CA LEU A 141 2.44 23.21 -1.46
C LEU A 141 1.38 23.84 -2.34
N PRO A 142 1.75 24.40 -3.51
CA PRO A 142 0.75 24.95 -4.41
C PRO A 142 -0.29 23.86 -4.56
N VAL A 143 -1.53 24.20 -4.20
CA VAL A 143 -2.62 23.26 -4.37
C VAL A 143 -2.58 22.93 -5.85
N LEU A 144 -2.19 21.69 -6.18
CA LEU A 144 -2.36 21.16 -7.53
C LEU A 144 -3.87 20.92 -7.66
N ASP A 145 -4.65 22.00 -7.61
CA ASP A 145 -6.11 22.01 -7.65
C ASP A 145 -6.61 21.50 -9.01
N GLU A 146 -5.73 21.53 -10.02
CA GLU A 146 -6.03 20.99 -11.32
C GLU A 146 -5.48 19.56 -11.43
N ALA A 147 -6.42 18.61 -11.32
CA ALA A 147 -6.19 17.24 -11.72
C ALA A 147 -5.55 17.21 -13.12
N LEU A 148 -4.48 16.42 -13.28
CA LEU A 148 -3.76 16.30 -14.55
C LEU A 148 -4.72 16.03 -15.71
N THR A 149 -4.47 16.68 -16.85
CA THR A 149 -5.26 16.42 -18.05
C THR A 149 -5.04 15.00 -18.56
N VAL A 150 -5.99 14.48 -19.34
CA VAL A 150 -5.87 13.13 -19.94
C VAL A 150 -4.57 12.99 -20.75
N LEU A 151 -4.18 14.03 -21.49
CA LEU A 151 -2.92 14.06 -22.25
C LEU A 151 -1.70 13.93 -21.33
N GLN A 152 -1.63 14.74 -20.27
CA GLN A 152 -0.52 14.68 -19.31
C GLN A 152 -0.44 13.31 -18.62
N ARG A 153 -1.58 12.69 -18.31
CA ARG A 153 -1.63 11.33 -17.73
C ARG A 153 -1.15 10.28 -18.74
N LYS A 154 -1.54 10.39 -20.00
CA LYS A 154 -1.11 9.52 -21.10
C LYS A 154 0.39 9.63 -21.34
N ASP A 155 0.95 10.83 -21.37
CA ASP A 155 2.39 11.03 -21.54
C ASP A 155 3.20 10.38 -20.43
N ARG A 156 2.75 10.52 -19.17
CA ARG A 156 3.38 9.88 -18.01
C ARG A 156 3.29 8.35 -18.08
N TYR A 157 2.15 7.82 -18.51
CA TYR A 157 1.96 6.39 -18.70
C TYR A 157 2.89 5.84 -19.77
N LEU A 158 2.97 6.51 -20.92
CA LEU A 158 3.85 6.12 -22.03
C LEU A 158 5.33 6.22 -21.65
N ALA A 159 5.73 7.24 -20.88
CA ALA A 159 7.10 7.37 -20.39
C ALA A 159 7.51 6.18 -19.50
N ARG A 160 6.63 5.77 -18.57
CA ARG A 160 6.87 4.60 -17.70
C ARG A 160 6.85 3.29 -18.48
N ALA A 161 5.94 3.14 -19.44
CA ALA A 161 5.90 1.98 -20.32
C ALA A 161 7.19 1.84 -21.14
N LYS A 162 7.69 2.94 -21.72
CA LYS A 162 8.97 2.99 -22.44
C LYS A 162 10.14 2.62 -21.53
N LEU A 163 10.17 3.16 -20.30
CA LEU A 163 11.20 2.84 -19.32
C LEU A 163 11.18 1.33 -18.96
N ALA A 164 9.99 0.74 -18.79
CA ALA A 164 9.86 -0.69 -18.54
C ALA A 164 10.38 -1.52 -19.72
N GLN A 165 10.05 -1.14 -20.96
CA GLN A 165 10.57 -1.82 -22.16
C GLN A 165 12.10 -1.73 -22.27
N GLN A 166 12.67 -0.56 -21.99
CA GLN A 166 14.13 -0.37 -21.99
C GLN A 166 14.79 -1.20 -20.88
N ALA A 167 14.23 -1.23 -19.67
CA ALA A 167 14.75 -2.05 -18.59
C ALA A 167 14.66 -3.56 -18.90
N ALA A 168 13.66 -3.99 -19.68
CA ALA A 168 13.49 -5.39 -20.02
C ALA A 168 14.60 -5.95 -20.94
N THR A 169 15.25 -5.09 -21.72
CA THR A 169 16.36 -5.49 -22.61
C THR A 169 17.72 -5.44 -21.94
N MET A 170 17.81 -4.90 -20.72
CA MET A 170 19.07 -4.77 -19.98
C MET A 170 19.33 -6.02 -19.11
N PRO A 171 20.54 -6.61 -19.17
CA PRO A 171 20.92 -7.72 -18.30
C PRO A 171 20.75 -7.36 -16.81
N GLY A 172 20.11 -8.23 -16.04
CA GLY A 172 19.88 -8.04 -14.60
C GLY A 172 18.70 -7.15 -14.22
N LEU A 173 18.00 -6.53 -15.18
CA LEU A 173 16.86 -5.63 -14.90
C LEU A 173 15.49 -6.17 -15.32
N LYS A 174 15.42 -7.41 -15.83
CA LYS A 174 14.17 -8.01 -16.32
C LYS A 174 13.06 -8.03 -15.26
N ASP A 175 13.38 -8.42 -14.03
CA ASP A 175 12.38 -8.45 -12.94
C ASP A 175 11.92 -7.04 -12.53
N ALA A 176 12.84 -6.07 -12.53
CA ALA A 176 12.52 -4.67 -12.28
C ALA A 176 11.61 -4.10 -13.38
N ALA A 177 11.86 -4.46 -14.63
CA ALA A 177 11.03 -4.10 -15.78
C ALA A 177 9.61 -4.66 -15.65
N THR A 178 9.46 -5.94 -15.29
CA THR A 178 8.15 -6.56 -15.06
C THR A 178 7.38 -5.85 -13.94
N ARG A 179 8.05 -5.52 -12.83
CA ARG A 179 7.44 -4.79 -11.72
C ARG A 179 7.03 -3.37 -12.12
N LEU A 180 7.86 -2.68 -12.90
CA LEU A 180 7.56 -1.34 -13.38
C LEU A 180 6.35 -1.33 -14.31
N ALA A 181 6.31 -2.26 -15.27
CA ALA A 181 5.16 -2.43 -16.17
C ALA A 181 3.88 -2.73 -15.38
N PHE A 182 3.94 -3.70 -14.46
CA PHE A 182 2.82 -4.05 -13.60
C PHE A 182 2.33 -2.85 -12.76
N ASN A 183 3.25 -2.09 -12.16
CA ASN A 183 2.90 -0.91 -11.37
C ASN A 183 2.27 0.20 -12.20
N ASN A 184 2.70 0.37 -13.46
CA ASN A 184 2.15 1.38 -14.36
C ASN A 184 0.65 1.13 -14.65
N ASP A 185 0.29 -0.13 -14.88
CA ASP A 185 -1.11 -0.53 -15.08
C ASP A 185 -1.90 -0.51 -13.77
N SER A 186 -1.27 -0.91 -12.66
CA SER A 186 -1.92 -1.05 -11.36
C SER A 186 -2.52 0.27 -10.87
N ILE A 187 -1.96 1.42 -11.25
CA ILE A 187 -2.52 2.74 -10.91
C ILE A 187 -3.93 2.90 -11.51
N LEU A 188 -4.09 2.60 -12.80
CA LEU A 188 -5.37 2.74 -13.49
C LEU A 188 -6.41 1.74 -12.96
N ARG A 189 -5.96 0.50 -12.69
CA ARG A 189 -6.82 -0.55 -12.11
C ARG A 189 -7.25 -0.21 -10.68
N ALA A 190 -6.38 0.41 -9.88
CA ALA A 190 -6.72 0.84 -8.52
C ALA A 190 -7.76 1.97 -8.52
N GLU A 191 -7.65 2.93 -9.45
CA GLU A 191 -8.67 3.98 -9.62
C GLU A 191 -10.04 3.40 -9.98
N ALA A 192 -10.08 2.45 -10.93
CA ALA A 192 -11.30 1.73 -11.25
C ALA A 192 -11.85 0.95 -10.03
N ALA A 193 -10.98 0.27 -9.30
CA ALA A 193 -11.34 -0.51 -8.11
C ALA A 193 -11.86 0.37 -6.96
N GLN A 194 -11.44 1.62 -6.86
CA GLN A 194 -12.02 2.58 -5.91
C GLN A 194 -13.35 3.15 -6.44
N TYR A 195 -13.41 3.45 -7.73
CA TYR A 195 -14.57 4.12 -8.33
C TYR A 195 -15.77 3.19 -8.56
N VAL A 196 -15.59 1.86 -8.52
CA VAL A 196 -16.70 0.90 -8.53
C VAL A 196 -17.63 1.05 -7.33
N TYR A 197 -17.12 1.47 -6.16
CA TYR A 197 -17.92 1.64 -4.95
C TYR A 197 -19.02 2.69 -5.08
N PRO A 198 -18.74 3.95 -5.47
CA PRO A 198 -19.79 4.93 -5.65
C PRO A 198 -20.74 4.59 -6.81
N VAL A 199 -20.28 3.91 -7.86
CA VAL A 199 -21.16 3.41 -8.93
C VAL A 199 -22.19 2.43 -8.37
N ASP A 200 -21.71 1.49 -7.56
CA ASP A 200 -22.52 0.48 -6.90
C ASP A 200 -23.46 1.08 -5.83
N GLU A 201 -23.02 2.09 -5.07
CA GLU A 201 -23.86 2.86 -4.13
C GLU A 201 -25.02 3.55 -4.83
N VAL A 202 -24.79 4.14 -6.01
CA VAL A 202 -25.83 4.78 -6.82
C VAL A 202 -26.78 3.72 -7.39
N ALA A 203 -26.26 2.59 -7.89
CA ALA A 203 -27.09 1.49 -8.37
C ALA A 203 -28.02 0.94 -7.28
N ARG A 204 -27.57 0.92 -6.02
CA ARG A 204 -28.36 0.52 -4.86
C ARG A 204 -29.15 1.65 -4.18
N LYS A 205 -29.18 2.85 -4.76
CA LYS A 205 -29.92 4.02 -4.24
C LYS A 205 -29.47 4.50 -2.85
N VAL A 206 -28.27 4.12 -2.40
CA VAL A 206 -27.67 4.66 -1.16
C VAL A 206 -27.15 6.07 -1.40
N ARG A 207 -26.68 6.33 -2.62
CA ARG A 207 -26.21 7.63 -3.07
C ARG A 207 -27.07 8.07 -4.25
N THR A 208 -27.40 9.35 -4.30
CA THR A 208 -28.24 9.93 -5.37
C THR A 208 -27.43 10.50 -6.52
N VAL A 209 -26.18 10.90 -6.27
CA VAL A 209 -25.31 11.56 -7.24
C VAL A 209 -24.01 10.79 -7.37
N LEU A 210 -23.67 10.37 -8.59
CA LEU A 210 -22.38 9.76 -8.86
C LEU A 210 -21.28 10.85 -8.77
N PRO A 211 -20.23 10.67 -7.96
CA PRO A 211 -19.12 11.61 -7.90
C PRO A 211 -18.41 11.68 -9.25
N LYS A 212 -17.62 12.73 -9.47
CA LYS A 212 -16.83 12.86 -10.71
C LYS A 212 -15.82 11.73 -10.81
N ALA A 213 -15.75 11.10 -11.99
CA ALA A 213 -14.77 10.04 -12.25
C ALA A 213 -13.32 10.56 -12.24
N PRO A 214 -12.34 9.71 -11.88
CA PRO A 214 -10.92 10.00 -12.09
C PRO A 214 -10.64 10.43 -13.54
N VAL A 215 -9.74 11.39 -13.72
CA VAL A 215 -9.47 11.93 -15.07
C VAL A 215 -8.94 10.84 -16.00
N GLY A 216 -9.66 10.58 -17.10
CA GLY A 216 -9.34 9.53 -18.06
C GLY A 216 -9.95 8.16 -17.74
N LEU A 217 -10.78 8.05 -16.69
CA LEU A 217 -11.59 6.87 -16.42
C LEU A 217 -13.05 7.14 -16.82
N VAL A 218 -13.57 6.37 -17.75
CA VAL A 218 -14.95 6.46 -18.25
C VAL A 218 -15.75 5.27 -17.75
N HIS A 219 -16.85 5.51 -17.06
CA HIS A 219 -17.80 4.45 -16.71
C HIS A 219 -18.65 4.09 -17.92
N LEU A 220 -18.59 2.82 -18.33
CA LEU A 220 -19.38 2.30 -19.44
C LEU A 220 -20.67 1.68 -18.90
N THR A 221 -21.77 2.02 -19.55
CA THR A 221 -23.09 1.44 -19.31
C THR A 221 -23.37 0.30 -20.27
N ALA A 222 -24.23 -0.63 -19.86
CA ALA A 222 -24.64 -1.77 -20.69
C ALA A 222 -25.28 -1.36 -22.04
N LYS A 223 -25.72 -0.10 -22.19
CA LYS A 223 -26.25 0.45 -23.44
C LYS A 223 -25.16 0.80 -24.45
N GLU A 224 -23.95 1.07 -23.98
CA GLU A 224 -22.80 1.43 -24.83
C GLU A 224 -22.08 0.19 -25.37
N ILE A 225 -22.38 -1.00 -24.83
CA ILE A 225 -21.86 -2.28 -25.29
C ILE A 225 -23.06 -3.21 -25.56
N PRO A 226 -23.54 -3.28 -26.82
CA PRO A 226 -24.72 -4.07 -27.18
C PRO A 226 -24.67 -5.54 -26.73
N GLU A 227 -23.47 -6.13 -26.75
CA GLU A 227 -23.21 -7.51 -26.30
C GLU A 227 -23.51 -7.74 -24.81
N LEU A 228 -23.58 -6.66 -24.01
CA LEU A 228 -23.77 -6.68 -22.57
C LEU A 228 -25.11 -6.10 -22.14
N ALA A 229 -26.04 -5.85 -23.06
CA ALA A 229 -27.34 -5.22 -22.80
C ALA A 229 -28.20 -5.97 -21.76
N GLY A 230 -27.95 -7.27 -21.52
CA GLY A 230 -28.62 -8.09 -20.51
C GLY A 230 -27.75 -8.48 -19.30
N ALA A 231 -26.51 -7.99 -19.22
CA ALA A 231 -25.59 -8.38 -18.15
C ALA A 231 -25.99 -7.75 -16.81
N LYS A 232 -26.00 -8.58 -15.74
CA LYS A 232 -26.23 -8.12 -14.37
C LYS A 232 -24.90 -7.76 -13.71
N PHE A 233 -24.73 -6.48 -13.42
CA PHE A 233 -23.54 -5.96 -12.75
C PHE A 233 -23.72 -5.79 -11.24
N THR A 234 -24.92 -6.00 -10.73
CA THR A 234 -25.20 -5.97 -9.28
C THR A 234 -26.14 -7.10 -8.93
N ASP A 235 -25.97 -7.61 -7.72
CA ASP A 235 -26.88 -8.58 -7.12
C ASP A 235 -27.10 -8.21 -5.64
N PRO A 236 -28.33 -7.88 -5.23
CA PRO A 236 -28.65 -7.56 -3.84
C PRO A 236 -28.52 -8.79 -2.91
N ASP A 237 -28.77 -9.99 -3.43
CA ASP A 237 -28.87 -11.22 -2.62
C ASP A 237 -27.51 -11.83 -2.31
N SER A 238 -26.48 -11.60 -3.13
CA SER A 238 -25.09 -11.94 -2.82
C SER A 238 -24.28 -10.74 -2.33
N GLY A 239 -24.74 -9.51 -2.56
CA GLY A 239 -23.98 -8.28 -2.29
C GLY A 239 -22.92 -8.00 -3.36
N PHE A 240 -22.89 -8.80 -4.42
CA PHE A 240 -22.02 -8.62 -5.57
C PHE A 240 -22.29 -7.28 -6.27
N GLY A 241 -21.21 -6.60 -6.64
CA GLY A 241 -21.25 -5.38 -7.43
C GLY A 241 -20.05 -5.36 -8.37
N ALA A 242 -20.26 -4.91 -9.59
CA ALA A 242 -19.24 -4.73 -10.60
C ALA A 242 -19.61 -3.53 -11.48
N ALA A 243 -18.62 -3.02 -12.21
CA ALA A 243 -18.83 -2.00 -13.23
C ALA A 243 -17.79 -2.16 -14.34
N LEU A 244 -18.12 -1.63 -15.52
CA LEU A 244 -17.20 -1.58 -16.65
C LEU A 244 -16.61 -0.19 -16.75
N PHE A 245 -15.29 -0.12 -16.91
CA PHE A 245 -14.59 1.13 -17.10
C PHE A 245 -13.73 1.07 -18.35
N LYS A 246 -13.63 2.19 -19.06
CA LYS A 246 -12.63 2.40 -20.11
C LYS A 246 -11.63 3.43 -19.65
N SER A 247 -10.36 3.12 -19.86
CA SER A 247 -9.26 4.06 -19.61
C SER A 247 -8.89 4.76 -20.91
N ASP A 248 -9.02 6.09 -20.95
CA ASP A 248 -8.55 6.91 -22.07
C ASP A 248 -7.01 7.05 -22.08
N ILE A 249 -6.35 6.58 -21.02
CA ILE A 249 -4.90 6.69 -20.83
C ILE A 249 -4.18 5.55 -21.56
N ASN A 250 -4.62 4.31 -21.36
CA ASN A 250 -4.02 3.12 -21.97
C ASN A 250 -4.97 2.39 -22.95
N GLY A 251 -6.23 2.83 -23.08
CA GLY A 251 -7.21 2.24 -23.98
C GLY A 251 -7.88 0.97 -23.46
N GLU A 252 -7.52 0.49 -22.27
CA GLU A 252 -8.05 -0.76 -21.73
C GLU A 252 -9.50 -0.61 -21.27
N THR A 253 -10.30 -1.64 -21.53
CA THR A 253 -11.62 -1.85 -20.92
C THR A 253 -11.46 -2.83 -19.76
N MET A 254 -11.96 -2.45 -18.58
CA MET A 254 -11.79 -3.17 -17.33
C MET A 254 -13.15 -3.54 -16.74
N LEU A 255 -13.43 -4.83 -16.61
CA LEU A 255 -14.47 -5.32 -15.71
C LEU A 255 -13.93 -5.28 -14.29
N THR A 256 -14.49 -4.41 -13.47
CA THR A 256 -14.00 -4.17 -12.12
C THR A 256 -15.03 -4.62 -11.10
N PHE A 257 -14.60 -5.49 -10.19
CA PHE A 257 -15.44 -6.00 -9.12
C PHE A 257 -15.29 -5.15 -7.87
N ARG A 258 -16.40 -4.94 -7.18
CA ARG A 258 -16.44 -4.38 -5.83
C ARG A 258 -16.07 -5.46 -4.82
N GLY A 259 -15.27 -5.11 -3.81
CA GLY A 259 -15.01 -5.98 -2.67
C GLY A 259 -16.22 -6.13 -1.72
N THR A 260 -16.14 -7.08 -0.79
CA THR A 260 -17.24 -7.46 0.12
C THR A 260 -17.55 -6.47 1.24
N ASN A 261 -16.81 -5.36 1.37
CA ASN A 261 -16.88 -4.48 2.54
C ASN A 261 -17.28 -3.04 2.16
N ASN A 262 -18.57 -2.74 2.21
CA ASN A 262 -19.04 -1.37 2.44
C ASN A 262 -20.32 -1.39 3.28
N ALA A 263 -20.68 -0.24 3.84
CA ALA A 263 -21.85 -0.04 4.69
C ALA A 263 -23.20 -0.33 4.02
N VAL A 264 -23.22 -0.66 2.72
CA VAL A 264 -24.43 -0.85 1.92
C VAL A 264 -24.96 -2.28 1.98
N THR A 265 -24.09 -3.27 2.08
CA THR A 265 -24.49 -4.68 2.02
C THR A 265 -24.85 -5.28 3.38
N GLY A 266 -24.46 -4.62 4.48
CA GLY A 266 -24.68 -5.11 5.85
C GLY A 266 -24.03 -6.47 6.15
N PRO A 267 -23.84 -6.85 7.42
CA PRO A 267 -23.52 -8.24 7.75
C PRO A 267 -24.74 -9.11 7.41
N ARG A 268 -24.58 -10.14 6.58
CA ARG A 268 -25.58 -11.21 6.52
C ARG A 268 -25.47 -12.01 7.81
N THR A 269 -26.45 -11.86 8.68
CA THR A 269 -26.68 -12.80 9.77
C THR A 269 -27.25 -14.07 9.15
N GLY A 270 -26.34 -14.98 8.76
CA GLY A 270 -26.67 -16.39 8.54
C GLY A 270 -26.68 -17.13 9.87
#